data_AF-A0A6V8LI38-F1
#
_entry.id   AF-A0A6V8LI38-F1
#
_cell.length_a   1.000
_cell.length_b   1.000
_cell.length_c   1.000
_cell.angle_alpha   90.00
_cell.angle_beta   90.00
_cell.angle_gamma   90.00
#
_symmetry.space_group_name_H-M   'P 1'
#
loop_
_entity.id
_entity.type
_entity.pdbx_description
1 polymer ?
#
loop_
_entity_poly.entity_id
_entity_poly.type
_entity_poly.pdbx_seq_one_letter_code
_entity_poly.pdbx_strand_id
1 'polypeptide(L)'
;MIGLDGEKMSKSKGNLVFVSRLRADRVDPMALRLALVADHYRADRQWTDDLLKTAEQRLARWRAAAAARAGRSGAELLAGVRGRLADDLDTPGALALLDEWADSALAGAGEDASAPALMSTLADALLGVRL
;
A
#
# COMPACT_ATOMS: atom_id res chain seq x y z
N MET A 1 -9.21 -12.02 10.74
CA MET A 1 -9.73 -12.97 9.74
C MET A 1 -10.10 -12.21 8.46
N ILE A 2 -10.09 -12.85 7.29
CA ILE A 2 -10.59 -12.25 6.04
C ILE A 2 -11.93 -12.90 5.66
N GLY A 3 -12.97 -12.09 5.49
CA GLY A 3 -14.28 -12.48 4.97
C GLY A 3 -14.52 -12.00 3.55
N LEU A 4 -15.62 -12.45 2.94
CA LEU A 4 -16.14 -11.99 1.66
C LEU A 4 -17.67 -11.86 1.82
N ASP A 5 -18.23 -10.71 1.43
CA ASP A 5 -19.66 -10.41 1.48
C ASP A 5 -20.31 -10.67 2.86
N GLY A 6 -19.62 -10.30 3.93
CA GLY A 6 -20.10 -10.46 5.31
C GLY A 6 -19.90 -11.86 5.88
N GLU A 7 -19.43 -12.81 5.08
CA GLU A 7 -19.22 -14.20 5.47
C GLU A 7 -17.73 -14.51 5.61
N LYS A 8 -17.36 -15.34 6.60
CA LYS A 8 -16.00 -15.86 6.67
C LYS A 8 -15.68 -16.65 5.40
N MET A 9 -14.52 -16.38 4.79
CA MET A 9 -14.04 -17.15 3.65
C MET A 9 -13.67 -18.58 4.08
N SER A 10 -14.25 -19.59 3.42
CA SER A 10 -13.91 -21.00 3.64
C SER A 10 -14.10 -21.85 2.38
N LYS A 11 -13.34 -22.95 2.28
CA LYS A 11 -13.53 -23.94 1.21
C LYS A 11 -14.95 -24.52 1.21
N SER A 12 -15.51 -24.80 2.39
CA SER A 12 -16.85 -25.39 2.53
C SER A 12 -17.97 -24.47 2.04
N LYS A 13 -17.79 -23.14 2.13
CA LYS A 13 -18.76 -22.14 1.65
C LYS A 13 -18.58 -21.80 0.17
N GLY A 14 -17.50 -22.27 -0.47
CA GLY A 14 -17.23 -22.00 -1.88
C GLY A 14 -16.92 -20.52 -2.20
N ASN A 15 -16.73 -19.66 -1.20
CA ASN A 15 -16.59 -18.21 -1.34
C ASN A 15 -15.13 -17.74 -1.30
N LEU A 16 -14.20 -18.55 -1.84
CA LEU A 16 -12.77 -18.21 -1.86
C LEU A 16 -12.41 -17.38 -3.09
N VAL A 17 -11.69 -16.28 -2.86
CA VAL A 17 -10.94 -15.59 -3.92
C VAL A 17 -9.52 -16.13 -3.92
N PHE A 18 -9.10 -16.72 -5.04
CA PHE A 18 -7.76 -17.29 -5.18
C PHE A 18 -6.79 -16.28 -5.76
N VAL A 19 -5.62 -16.13 -5.14
CA VAL A 19 -4.51 -15.31 -5.66
C VAL A 19 -4.09 -15.73 -7.07
N SER A 20 -4.11 -17.03 -7.39
CA SER A 20 -3.83 -17.53 -8.74
C SER A 20 -4.82 -17.02 -9.78
N ARG A 21 -6.09 -16.89 -9.42
CA ARG A 21 -7.13 -16.34 -10.29
C ARG A 21 -6.94 -14.84 -10.49
N LEU A 22 -6.73 -14.09 -9.41
CA LEU A 22 -6.42 -12.64 -9.50
C LEU A 22 -5.21 -12.38 -10.40
N ARG A 23 -4.16 -13.19 -10.28
CA ARG A 23 -2.98 -13.11 -11.16
C ARG A 23 -3.29 -13.47 -12.61
N ALA A 24 -4.13 -14.48 -12.86
CA ALA A 24 -4.57 -14.84 -14.21
C ALA A 24 -5.37 -13.70 -14.84
N ASP A 25 -6.17 -13.00 -14.03
CA ASP A 25 -6.96 -11.82 -14.38
C ASP A 25 -6.11 -10.54 -14.45
N ARG A 26 -4.76 -10.67 -14.43
CA ARG A 26 -3.78 -9.59 -14.61
C ARG A 26 -3.77 -8.52 -13.51
N VAL A 27 -4.30 -8.82 -12.34
CA VAL A 27 -4.17 -7.95 -11.16
C VAL A 27 -2.69 -7.79 -10.80
N ASP A 28 -2.24 -6.55 -10.61
CA ASP A 28 -0.88 -6.24 -10.18
C ASP A 28 -0.67 -6.80 -8.75
N PRO A 29 0.31 -7.70 -8.53
CA PRO A 29 0.58 -8.25 -7.20
C PRO A 29 0.89 -7.17 -6.15
N MET A 30 1.39 -6.01 -6.55
CA MET A 30 1.67 -4.89 -5.65
C MET A 30 0.37 -4.22 -5.17
N ALA A 31 -0.65 -4.15 -6.03
CA ALA A 31 -1.98 -3.67 -5.64
C ALA A 31 -2.66 -4.68 -4.69
N LEU A 32 -2.57 -5.97 -5.00
CA LEU A 32 -3.04 -7.03 -4.09
C LEU A 32 -2.36 -6.92 -2.71
N ARG A 33 -1.06 -6.65 -2.68
CA ARG A 33 -0.32 -6.49 -1.44
C ARG A 33 -0.80 -5.26 -0.66
N LEU A 34 -0.95 -4.11 -1.30
CA LEU A 34 -1.48 -2.89 -0.70
C LEU A 34 -2.90 -3.08 -0.16
N ALA A 35 -3.76 -3.81 -0.87
CA ALA A 35 -5.10 -4.16 -0.40
C ALA A 35 -5.05 -4.96 0.92
N LEU A 36 -4.14 -5.92 1.03
CA LEU A 36 -4.04 -6.78 2.22
C LEU A 36 -3.45 -6.09 3.46
N VAL A 37 -2.61 -5.07 3.27
CA VAL A 37 -1.98 -4.31 4.36
C VAL A 37 -2.68 -2.98 4.65
N ALA A 38 -3.79 -2.68 3.97
CA ALA A 38 -4.56 -1.46 4.16
C ALA A 38 -5.18 -1.35 5.56
N ASP A 39 -5.53 -2.49 6.16
CA ASP A 39 -6.02 -2.60 7.53
C ASP A 39 -4.97 -3.24 8.45
N HIS A 40 -5.09 -2.93 9.74
CA HIS A 40 -4.24 -3.52 10.77
C HIS A 40 -4.33 -5.06 10.76
N TYR A 41 -3.20 -5.76 10.89
CA TYR A 41 -3.17 -7.22 10.69
C TYR A 41 -4.12 -7.99 11.63
N ARG A 42 -4.30 -7.48 12.86
CA ARG A 42 -5.17 -8.02 13.91
C ARG A 42 -6.67 -7.82 13.65
N ALA A 43 -7.04 -6.89 12.78
CA ALA A 43 -8.44 -6.59 12.50
C ALA A 43 -9.07 -7.68 11.64
N ASP A 44 -10.34 -8.00 11.92
CA ASP A 44 -11.19 -8.69 10.97
C ASP A 44 -11.52 -7.74 9.81
N ARG A 45 -11.44 -8.26 8.59
CA ARG A 45 -11.59 -7.46 7.38
C ARG A 45 -12.33 -8.23 6.30
N GLN A 46 -12.95 -7.48 5.40
CA GLN A 46 -13.65 -8.04 4.24
C GLN A 46 -12.80 -7.80 3.00
N TRP A 47 -12.63 -8.84 2.20
CA TRP A 47 -12.17 -8.69 0.83
C TRP A 47 -13.34 -8.17 0.00
N THR A 48 -13.14 -7.06 -0.71
CA THR A 48 -14.12 -6.49 -1.64
C THR A 48 -13.41 -6.03 -2.91
N ASP A 49 -14.14 -5.93 -4.01
CA ASP A 49 -13.59 -5.40 -5.25
C ASP A 49 -13.16 -3.93 -5.09
N ASP A 50 -13.86 -3.16 -4.25
CA ASP A 50 -13.52 -1.76 -3.98
C ASP A 50 -12.22 -1.60 -3.18
N LEU A 51 -11.91 -2.56 -2.30
CA LEU A 51 -10.61 -2.62 -1.64
C LEU A 51 -9.48 -2.76 -2.67
N LEU A 52 -9.66 -3.65 -3.66
CA LEU A 52 -8.68 -3.83 -4.72
C LEU A 52 -8.55 -2.58 -5.59
N LYS A 53 -9.67 -1.97 -6.03
CA LYS A 53 -9.65 -0.73 -6.81
C LYS A 53 -8.93 0.41 -6.07
N THR A 54 -9.19 0.54 -4.77
CA THR A 54 -8.53 1.54 -3.91
C THR A 54 -7.02 1.31 -3.87
N ALA A 55 -6.60 0.05 -3.74
CA ALA A 55 -5.18 -0.30 -3.74
C ALA A 55 -4.50 -0.07 -5.10
N GLU A 56 -5.19 -0.30 -6.21
CA GLU A 56 -4.70 0.01 -7.56
C GLU A 56 -4.52 1.52 -7.76
N GLN A 57 -5.48 2.33 -7.30
CA GLN A 57 -5.38 3.79 -7.32
C GLN A 57 -4.22 4.29 -6.46
N ARG A 58 -4.07 3.75 -5.24
CA ARG A 58 -2.93 4.05 -4.37
C ARG A 58 -1.60 3.71 -5.05
N LEU A 59 -1.49 2.53 -5.65
CA LEU A 59 -0.28 2.10 -6.36
C LEU A 59 0.06 3.04 -7.52
N ALA A 60 -0.94 3.38 -8.35
CA ALA A 60 -0.75 4.30 -9.48
C ALA A 60 -0.26 5.68 -9.01
N ARG A 61 -0.86 6.21 -7.94
CA ARG A 61 -0.45 7.47 -7.33
C ARG A 61 0.99 7.42 -6.81
N TRP A 62 1.37 6.36 -6.10
CA TRP A 62 2.73 6.23 -5.58
C TRP A 62 3.77 6.09 -6.69
N ARG A 63 3.44 5.37 -7.77
CA ARG A 63 4.29 5.30 -8.97
C ARG A 63 4.50 6.67 -9.62
N ALA A 64 3.44 7.47 -9.72
CA ALA A 64 3.54 8.83 -10.24
C ALA A 64 4.42 9.72 -9.34
N ALA A 65 4.25 9.64 -8.02
CA ALA A 65 5.05 10.40 -7.06
C ALA A 65 6.53 9.96 -7.05
N ALA A 66 6.81 8.67 -7.19
CA ALA A 66 8.16 8.13 -7.32
C ALA A 66 8.89 8.61 -8.59
N ALA A 67 8.14 9.01 -9.62
CA ALA A 67 8.68 9.59 -10.85
C ALA A 67 8.81 11.12 -10.80
N ALA A 68 8.40 11.77 -9.70
CA ALA A 68 8.52 13.22 -9.52
C ALA A 68 10.00 13.66 -9.47
N ARG A 69 10.26 14.94 -9.77
CA ARG A 69 11.63 15.50 -9.74
C ARG A 69 12.20 15.61 -8.33
N ALA A 70 11.33 15.89 -7.36
CA ALA A 70 11.68 16.12 -5.97
C ALA A 70 10.45 15.88 -5.08
N GLY A 71 10.68 15.80 -3.78
CA GLY A 71 9.60 15.78 -2.80
C GLY A 71 10.05 16.38 -1.47
N ARG A 72 9.18 16.25 -0.46
CA ARG A 72 9.55 16.53 0.94
C ARG A 72 10.59 15.52 1.43
N SER A 73 11.25 15.82 2.55
CA SER A 73 12.34 15.03 3.13
C SER A 73 12.05 13.52 3.11
N GLY A 74 12.83 12.77 2.32
CA GLY A 74 12.72 11.32 2.30
C GLY A 74 13.19 10.68 3.61
N ALA A 75 14.12 11.34 4.32
CA ALA A 75 14.62 10.87 5.61
C ALA A 75 13.55 10.95 6.72
N GLU A 76 12.76 12.03 6.75
CA GLU A 76 11.64 12.17 7.67
C GLU A 76 10.55 11.13 7.37
N LEU A 77 10.22 10.93 6.09
CA LEU A 77 9.30 9.88 5.67
C LEU A 77 9.77 8.49 6.13
N LEU A 78 11.04 8.14 5.90
CA LEU A 78 11.61 6.86 6.32
C LEU A 78 11.53 6.67 7.84
N ALA A 79 11.86 7.71 8.62
CA ALA A 79 11.78 7.66 10.08
C ALA A 79 10.33 7.46 10.54
N GLY A 80 9.38 8.20 9.96
CA GLY A 80 7.96 8.08 10.24
C GLY A 80 7.41 6.69 9.93
N VAL A 81 7.68 6.16 8.73
CA VAL A 81 7.23 4.82 8.31
C VAL A 81 7.81 3.73 9.21
N ARG A 82 9.10 3.81 9.57
CA ARG A 82 9.69 2.87 10.54
C ARG A 82 9.04 2.96 11.91
N GLY A 83 8.70 4.18 12.37
CA GLY A 83 7.98 4.40 13.61
C GLY A 83 6.62 3.70 13.63
N ARG A 84 5.81 3.88 12.57
CA ARG A 84 4.50 3.21 12.46
C ARG A 84 4.63 1.69 12.39
N LEU A 85 5.57 1.17 11.61
CA LEU A 85 5.78 -0.28 11.52
C LEU A 85 6.31 -0.89 12.83
N ALA A 86 7.09 -0.15 13.61
CA ALA A 86 7.55 -0.60 14.92
C ALA A 86 6.44 -0.60 15.99
N ASP A 87 5.37 0.18 15.77
CA ASP A 87 4.20 0.24 16.64
C ASP A 87 3.13 -0.78 16.21
N ASP A 88 3.26 -2.02 16.71
CA ASP A 88 2.37 -3.16 16.41
C ASP A 88 2.08 -3.38 14.92
N LEU A 89 3.07 -3.14 14.03
CA LEU A 89 2.88 -3.24 12.58
C LEU A 89 1.69 -2.38 12.09
N ASP A 90 1.62 -1.12 12.52
CA ASP A 90 0.61 -0.17 12.06
C ASP A 90 0.83 0.21 10.58
N THR A 91 0.48 -0.71 9.70
CA THR A 91 0.47 -0.52 8.26
C THR A 91 -0.52 0.55 7.83
N PRO A 92 -1.74 0.70 8.40
CA PRO A 92 -2.62 1.83 8.05
C PRO A 92 -1.91 3.19 8.22
N GLY A 93 -1.25 3.41 9.35
CA GLY A 93 -0.50 4.64 9.58
C GLY A 93 0.73 4.80 8.67
N ALA A 94 1.45 3.71 8.40
CA ALA A 94 2.57 3.74 7.45
C ALA A 94 2.11 4.12 6.03
N LEU A 95 0.99 3.55 5.56
CA LEU A 95 0.41 3.86 4.26
C LEU A 95 -0.08 5.31 4.20
N ALA A 96 -0.65 5.84 5.28
CA ALA A 96 -1.10 7.23 5.35
C ALA A 96 0.06 8.22 5.16
N LEU A 97 1.21 7.99 5.81
CA LEU A 97 2.41 8.83 5.62
C LEU A 97 2.90 8.82 4.17
N LEU A 98 2.84 7.66 3.52
CA LEU A 98 3.25 7.49 2.11
C LEU A 98 2.26 8.14 1.15
N ASP A 99 0.97 8.06 1.45
CA ASP A 99 -0.09 8.76 0.73
C ASP A 99 0.10 10.29 0.81
N GLU A 100 0.30 10.83 2.01
CA GLU A 100 0.54 12.27 2.23
C GLU A 100 1.80 12.78 1.54
N TRP A 101 2.88 11.98 1.59
CA TRP A 101 4.11 12.32 0.89
C TRP A 101 3.91 12.29 -0.63
N ALA A 102 3.21 11.28 -1.16
CA ALA A 102 2.92 11.16 -2.58
C ALA A 102 2.07 12.33 -3.08
N ASP A 103 1.02 12.71 -2.35
CA ASP A 103 0.18 13.87 -2.67
C ASP A 103 1.00 15.17 -2.66
N SER A 104 1.89 15.33 -1.67
CA SER A 104 2.77 16.51 -1.57
C SER A 104 3.74 16.60 -2.76
N ALA A 105 4.38 15.48 -3.14
CA ALA A 105 5.31 15.45 -4.26
C ALA A 105 4.60 15.76 -5.60
N LEU A 106 3.39 15.21 -5.81
CA LEU A 106 2.58 15.48 -6.99
C LEU A 106 2.06 16.92 -7.05
N ALA A 107 1.86 17.56 -5.90
CA ALA A 107 1.56 18.99 -5.79
C ALA A 107 2.80 19.89 -6.00
N GLY A 108 3.98 19.31 -6.26
CA GLY A 108 5.23 20.06 -6.45
C GLY A 108 5.85 20.58 -5.15
N ALA A 109 5.50 20.02 -4.00
CA ALA A 109 6.03 20.44 -2.71
C ALA A 109 7.34 19.72 -2.37
N GLY A 110 8.32 20.51 -1.89
CA GLY A 110 9.62 20.03 -1.47
C GLY A 110 10.67 20.09 -2.59
N GLU A 111 11.94 20.14 -2.19
CA GLU A 111 13.08 20.37 -3.09
C GLU A 111 14.11 19.22 -3.03
N ASP A 112 13.85 18.19 -2.23
CA ASP A 112 14.75 17.04 -2.10
C ASP A 112 14.61 16.13 -3.33
N ALA A 113 15.55 16.28 -4.27
CA ALA A 113 15.62 15.48 -5.48
C ALA A 113 15.95 14.00 -5.23
N SER A 114 16.44 13.64 -4.04
CA SER A 114 16.74 12.26 -3.68
C SER A 114 15.54 11.53 -3.06
N ALA A 115 14.56 12.28 -2.55
CA ALA A 115 13.41 11.73 -1.84
C ALA A 115 12.56 10.74 -2.66
N PRO A 116 12.28 10.94 -3.97
CA PRO A 116 11.52 9.96 -4.75
C PRO A 116 12.20 8.58 -4.85
N ALA A 117 13.53 8.54 -5.01
CA ALA A 117 14.27 7.28 -5.04
C ALA A 117 14.26 6.57 -3.67
N LEU A 118 14.35 7.35 -2.59
CA LEU A 118 14.24 6.81 -1.23
C LEU A 118 12.81 6.29 -0.95
N MET A 119 11.79 6.99 -1.43
CA MET A 119 10.39 6.56 -1.40
C MET A 119 10.19 5.20 -2.09
N SER A 120 10.72 5.01 -3.29
CA SER A 120 10.66 3.69 -3.95
C SER A 120 11.40 2.61 -3.16
N THR A 121 12.58 2.94 -2.63
CA THR A 121 13.41 1.99 -1.87
C THR A 121 12.72 1.55 -0.58
N LEU A 122 12.12 2.50 0.16
CA LEU A 122 11.45 2.18 1.42
C LEU A 122 10.13 1.42 1.19
N ALA A 123 9.38 1.73 0.12
CA ALA A 123 8.18 1.00 -0.25
C ALA A 123 8.49 -0.47 -0.56
N ASP A 124 9.58 -0.75 -1.29
CA ASP A 124 10.01 -2.13 -1.57
C ASP A 124 10.59 -2.79 -0.31
N ALA A 125 11.55 -2.15 0.37
CA ALA A 125 12.26 -2.77 1.48
C ALA A 125 11.42 -3.03 2.72
N LEU A 126 10.48 -2.12 3.05
CA LEU A 126 9.69 -2.20 4.28
C LEU A 126 8.30 -2.78 4.04
N LEU A 127 7.71 -2.43 2.89
CA LEU A 127 6.36 -2.85 2.56
C LEU A 127 6.31 -3.88 1.45
N GLY A 128 7.39 -4.25 0.77
CA GLY A 128 7.39 -5.20 -0.36
C GLY A 128 6.60 -4.71 -1.57
N VAL A 129 6.46 -3.39 -1.73
CA VAL A 129 5.70 -2.74 -2.80
C VAL A 129 6.69 -2.08 -3.77
N ARG A 130 6.84 -2.68 -4.95
CA ARG A 130 7.69 -2.16 -6.02
C ARG A 130 6.93 -1.13 -6.87
N LEU A 131 7.43 0.09 -6.86
CA LEU A 131 6.89 1.23 -7.63
C LEU A 131 7.47 1.24 -9.04
#